data_AF-A0A920LL26-F1
#
_entry.id   AF-A0A920LL26-F1
#
_cell.length_a   1.000
_cell.length_b   1.000
_cell.length_c   1.000
_cell.angle_alpha   90.00
_cell.angle_beta   90.00
_cell.angle_gamma   90.00
#
_symmetry.space_group_name_H-M   'P 1'
#
loop_
_entity.id
_entity.type
_entity.pdbx_description
1 polymer ?
#
loop_
_entity_poly.entity_id
_entity_poly.type
_entity_poly.pdbx_seq_one_letter_code
_entity_poly.pdbx_strand_id
1 'polypeptide(L)' 'MILLVAMIGAIVLTFRKREGLKRQSYFKQLSRERNDGVSLINVKSHQGVKIDD' A
#
# COMPACT_ATOMS: atom_id res chain seq x y z
N MET A 1 11.30 -21.19 28.73
CA MET A 1 10.96 -21.64 27.35
C MET A 1 9.45 -21.67 27.10
N ILE A 2 8.62 -22.14 28.04
CA ILE A 2 7.16 -22.22 27.87
C ILE A 2 6.50 -20.85 27.61
N LEU A 3 6.91 -19.80 28.31
CA LEU A 3 6.36 -18.45 28.12
C LEU A 3 6.56 -17.91 26.69
N LEU A 4 7.72 -18.17 26.10
CA LEU A 4 8.01 -17.72 24.74
C LEU A 4 7.05 -18.36 23.73
N VAL A 5 6.84 -19.68 23.86
CA VAL A 5 5.92 -20.44 22.98
C VAL A 5 4.48 -19.99 23.18
N ALA A 6 4.07 -19.74 24.42
CA ALA A 6 2.72 -19.26 24.74
C ALA A 6 2.44 -17.87 24.12
N MET A 7 3.41 -16.95 24.19
CA MET A 7 3.27 -15.61 23.61
C MET A 7 3.21 -15.66 22.08
N ILE A 8 4.05 -16.48 21.44
CA ILE A 8 4.02 -16.69 20.00
C ILE A 8 2.67 -17.31 19.58
N GLY A 9 2.20 -18.32 20.30
CA GLY A 9 0.92 -18.97 20.05
C GLY A 9 -0.27 -18.00 20.14
N ALA A 10 -0.30 -17.15 21.17
CA ALA A 10 -1.36 -16.15 21.35
C ALA A 10 -1.39 -15.11 20.21
N ILE A 11 -0.22 -14.64 19.76
CA ILE A 11 -0.11 -13.66 18.66
C ILE A 11 -0.57 -14.29 17.33
N VAL A 12 -0.12 -15.50 17.01
CA VAL A 12 -0.45 -16.15 15.73
C VAL A 12 -1.93 -16.53 15.66
N LEU A 13 -2.51 -17.04 16.74
CA LEU A 13 -3.91 -17.48 16.76
C LEU A 13 -4.91 -16.31 16.63
N THR A 14 -4.51 -15.13 17.09
CA THR A 14 -5.35 -13.92 17.03
C THR A 14 -4.99 -13.00 15.85
N PHE A 15 -3.94 -13.31 15.09
CA PHE A 15 -3.51 -12.52 13.96
C PHE A 15 -4.55 -12.55 12.83
N ARG A 16 -5.14 -11.38 12.55
CA ARG A 16 -6.08 -11.20 11.43
C ARG A 16 -5.49 -10.26 10.39
N LYS A 17 -5.32 -10.75 9.17
CA LYS A 17 -5.02 -9.90 8.01
C LYS A 17 -6.32 -9.27 7.50
N ARG A 18 -6.34 -7.94 7.40
CA ARG A 18 -7.41 -7.20 6.73
C ARG A 18 -7.17 -7.24 5.22
N GLU A 19 -8.00 -7.97 4.49
CA GLU A 19 -8.01 -7.99 3.01
C GLU A 19 -8.68 -6.71 2.48
N GLY A 20 -8.21 -6.19 1.35
CA GLY A 20 -8.77 -4.97 0.71
C GLY A 20 -8.17 -3.63 1.16
N LEU A 21 -7.21 -3.62 2.08
CA LEU A 21 -6.42 -2.41 2.36
C LEU A 21 -5.47 -2.14 1.18
N LYS A 22 -5.63 -1.01 0.50
CA LYS A 22 -4.61 -0.47 -0.42
C LYS A 22 -3.36 -0.14 0.40
N ARG A 23 -2.43 -1.09 0.52
CA ARG A 23 -1.15 -0.89 1.22
C ARG A 23 -0.18 -0.16 0.31
N GLN A 24 0.37 0.94 0.78
CA GLN A 24 1.41 1.64 0.04
C GLN A 24 2.68 0.79 0.01
N SER A 25 3.29 0.63 -1.16
CA SER A 25 4.63 0.05 -1.27
C SER A 25 5.66 1.17 -1.18
N TYR A 26 6.46 1.17 -0.12
CA TYR A 26 7.57 2.12 0.02
C TYR A 26 8.68 1.85 -1.00
N PHE A 27 8.86 0.58 -1.40
CA PHE A 27 9.79 0.21 -2.47
C PHE A 27 9.44 0.86 -3.80
N LYS A 28 8.15 0.86 -4.18
CA LYS A 28 7.68 1.56 -5.40
C LYS A 28 7.84 3.09 -5.33
N GLN A 29 7.88 3.66 -4.13
CA GLN A 29 8.11 5.10 -3.95
C GLN A 29 9.59 5.44 -4.02
N LEU A 30 10.44 4.61 -3.44
CA LEU A 30 11.88 4.83 -3.39
C LEU A 30 12.56 4.57 -4.74
N SER A 31 12.07 3.57 -5.50
CA SER A 31 12.58 3.26 -6.84
C SER A 31 12.06 4.20 -7.93
N ARG A 32 11.37 5.29 -7.56
CA ARG A 32 10.76 6.22 -8.51
C ARG A 32 11.83 7.20 -8.99
N GLU A 33 12.14 7.18 -10.27
CA GLU A 33 13.09 8.11 -10.87
C GLU A 33 12.44 9.47 -11.18
N ARG A 34 13.25 10.53 -11.36
CA ARG A 34 12.76 11.88 -11.67
C ARG A 34 11.90 11.93 -12.94
N ASN A 35 12.16 11.05 -13.90
CA ASN A 35 11.39 10.94 -15.15
C ASN A 35 9.96 10.42 -14.93
N ASP A 36 9.73 9.61 -13.89
CA ASP A 36 8.39 9.13 -13.48
C ASP A 36 7.69 10.10 -12.51
N GLY A 37 8.31 11.25 -12.23
CA GLY A 37 7.78 12.25 -11.32
C GLY A 37 6.53 12.95 -11.85
N VAL A 38 6.49 13.23 -13.16
CA VAL A 38 5.50 14.10 -13.79
C VAL A 38 5.25 13.70 -15.25
N SER A 39 4.02 13.28 -15.54
CA SER A 39 3.52 13.14 -16.92
C SER A 39 2.77 14.41 -17.32
N LEU A 40 3.22 15.10 -18.36
CA LEU A 40 2.50 16.24 -18.94
C LEU A 40 1.32 15.71 -19.76
N ILE A 41 0.14 15.65 -19.16
CA ILE A 41 -1.10 15.26 -19.84
C ILE A 41 -1.81 16.52 -20.30
N ASN A 42 -2.02 16.66 -21.61
CA ASN A 42 -2.85 17.72 -22.19
C ASN A 42 -4.33 17.34 -22.00
N VAL A 43 -4.95 17.84 -20.93
CA VAL A 43 -6.36 17.55 -20.61
C VAL A 43 -7.26 18.60 -21.28
N LYS A 44 -8.34 18.16 -21.94
CA LYS A 44 -9.38 19.09 -22.44
C LYS A 44 -10.15 19.68 -21.25
N SER A 45 -10.28 20.99 -21.22
CA SER A 45 -11.01 21.72 -20.17
C SER A 45 -12.46 21.23 -20.09
N HIS A 46 -13.01 21.08 -18.88
CA HIS A 46 -14.36 20.55 -18.55
C HIS A 46 -14.54 19.01 -18.47
N GLN A 47 -13.48 18.20 -18.53
CA GLN A 47 -13.57 16.78 -18.15
C GLN A 47 -13.09 16.60 -16.70
N GLY A 48 -14.00 16.21 -15.80
CA GLY A 48 -13.64 15.87 -14.42
C GLY A 48 -12.64 14.72 -14.38
N VAL A 49 -11.77 14.73 -13.37
CA VAL A 49 -10.80 13.65 -13.12
C VAL A 49 -11.55 12.43 -12.59
N LYS A 50 -11.54 11.32 -13.34
CA LYS A 50 -12.04 10.03 -12.83
C LYS A 50 -11.00 9.48 -11.85
N ILE A 51 -11.38 9.36 -10.57
CA ILE A 51 -10.47 8.96 -9.48
C ILE A 51 -10.55 7.44 -9.20
N ASP A 52 -11.49 6.73 -9.83
CA ASP A 52 -11.70 5.30 -9.59
C ASP A 52 -11.05 4.43 -10.66
N ASP A 53 -9.84 3.94 -10.36
CA ASP A 53 -9.26 2.63 -10.71
C ASP A 53 -8.15 2.27 -9.67
#